data_AF-A0A0R2SSF9-F1
#
_entry.id   AF-A0A0R2SSF9-F1
#
_cell.length_a   1.000
_cell.length_b   1.000
_cell.length_c   1.000
_cell.angle_alpha   90.00
_cell.angle_beta   90.00
_cell.angle_gamma   90.00
#
_symmetry.space_group_name_H-M   'P 1'
#
loop_
_entity.id
_entity.type
_entity.pdbx_description
1 polymer ?
#
loop_
_entity_poly.entity_id
_entity_poly.type
_entity_poly.pdbx_seq_one_letter_code
_entity_poly.pdbx_strand_id
1 'polypeptide(L)'
;MELKAQALFPSVVWGTVFDDYVALNKELLALAYALRAKDARGVSRTNVAGWQSNNILQELPEFAQINQRILQACERIAESQHFMPGLTFDHQAWVNISPPGASNQVHFHANCYFSGVYYISLDAPKCGSLFFRDPRTAS
;
A
#
# COMPACT_ATOMS: atom_id res chain seq x y z
N MET A 1 0.22 26.21 35.58
CA MET A 1 -0.93 25.56 34.93
C MET A 1 -0.39 24.44 34.06
N GLU A 2 -0.72 23.19 34.37
CA GLU A 2 -0.34 22.03 33.55
C GLU A 2 -1.41 21.79 32.48
N LEU A 3 -1.00 21.69 31.22
CA LEU A 3 -1.90 21.37 30.11
C LEU A 3 -1.72 19.90 29.73
N LYS A 4 -2.82 19.15 29.67
CA LYS A 4 -2.84 17.75 29.22
C LYS A 4 -3.65 17.62 27.94
N ALA A 5 -3.03 17.10 26.89
CA ALA A 5 -3.71 16.78 25.64
C ALA A 5 -4.27 15.36 25.68
N GLN A 6 -5.47 15.17 25.15
CA GLN A 6 -6.11 13.85 24.98
C GLN A 6 -6.63 13.74 23.55
N ALA A 7 -6.19 12.70 22.83
CA ALA A 7 -6.79 12.36 21.55
C ALA A 7 -8.11 11.61 21.77
N LEU A 8 -9.17 12.02 21.08
CA LEU A 8 -10.46 11.34 21.08
C LEU A 8 -10.72 10.78 19.68
N PHE A 9 -10.66 9.46 19.55
CA PHE A 9 -10.90 8.73 18.30
C PHE A 9 -10.00 9.18 17.13
N PRO A 10 -8.67 9.23 17.30
CA PRO A 10 -7.78 9.65 16.24
C PRO A 10 -7.79 8.65 15.07
N SER A 11 -7.71 9.17 13.84
CA SER A 11 -7.28 8.38 12.68
C SER A 11 -5.76 8.40 12.62
N VAL A 12 -5.12 7.23 12.66
CA VAL A 12 -3.67 7.09 12.69
C VAL A 12 -3.18 6.58 11.34
N VAL A 13 -2.05 7.12 10.87
CA VAL A 13 -1.33 6.65 9.69
C VAL A 13 0.02 6.10 10.13
N TRP A 14 0.29 4.85 9.78
CA TRP A 14 1.58 4.21 10.04
C TRP A 14 2.48 4.30 8.81
N GLY A 15 3.77 4.48 9.03
CA GLY A 15 4.79 4.51 7.98
C GLY A 15 6.08 3.89 8.47
N THR A 16 6.80 3.23 7.58
CA THR A 16 8.11 2.65 7.84
C THR A 16 8.95 2.62 6.57
N VAL A 17 10.25 2.45 6.72
CA VAL A 17 11.21 2.23 5.64
C VAL A 17 11.93 0.94 5.95
N PHE A 18 12.00 0.03 4.98
CA PHE A 18 12.80 -1.19 5.13
C PHE A 18 14.28 -0.87 4.93
N ASP A 19 15.16 -1.37 5.80
CA ASP A 19 16.59 -1.02 5.77
C ASP A 19 17.28 -1.40 4.45
N ASP A 20 16.86 -2.49 3.82
CA ASP A 20 17.37 -3.01 2.55
C ASP A 20 16.54 -2.55 1.33
N TYR A 21 15.73 -1.49 1.47
CA TYR A 21 14.81 -1.03 0.41
C TYR A 21 15.51 -0.79 -0.93
N VAL A 22 16.80 -0.41 -0.95
CA VAL A 22 17.53 -0.16 -2.20
C VAL A 22 17.64 -1.44 -3.04
N ALA A 23 18.01 -2.56 -2.42
CA ALA A 23 18.13 -3.84 -3.11
C ALA A 23 16.75 -4.41 -3.44
N LEU A 24 15.84 -4.38 -2.45
CA LEU A 24 14.47 -4.84 -2.61
C LEU A 24 13.74 -4.10 -3.74
N ASN A 25 13.83 -2.76 -3.80
CA ASN A 25 13.17 -1.97 -4.83
C ASN A 25 13.73 -2.24 -6.22
N LYS A 26 15.04 -2.48 -6.34
CA LYS A 26 15.64 -2.84 -7.64
C LYS A 26 15.04 -4.13 -8.19
N GLU A 27 14.88 -5.14 -7.34
CA GLU A 27 14.25 -6.41 -7.72
C GLU A 27 12.77 -6.25 -8.04
N LEU A 28 12.00 -5.64 -7.12
CA LEU A 28 10.57 -5.41 -7.30
C LEU A 28 10.25 -4.57 -8.54
N LEU A 29 11.11 -3.60 -8.89
CA LEU A 29 10.95 -2.81 -10.12
C LEU A 29 11.08 -3.68 -11.36
N ALA A 30 12.07 -4.58 -11.41
CA ALA A 30 12.24 -5.50 -12.52
C ALA A 30 11.03 -6.45 -12.64
N LEU A 31 10.55 -7.00 -11.53
CA LEU A 31 9.37 -7.86 -11.49
C LEU A 31 8.09 -7.12 -11.92
N ALA A 32 7.90 -5.87 -11.48
CA ALA A 32 6.78 -5.01 -11.87
C ALA A 32 6.72 -4.79 -13.39
N TYR A 33 7.85 -4.46 -14.02
CA TYR A 33 7.91 -4.31 -15.47
C TYR A 33 7.76 -5.63 -16.22
N ALA A 34 8.25 -6.75 -15.66
CA ALA A 34 8.01 -8.07 -16.23
C ALA A 34 6.52 -8.45 -16.20
N LEU A 35 5.78 -8.13 -15.12
CA LEU A 35 4.33 -8.32 -15.07
C LEU A 35 3.61 -7.49 -16.14
N ARG A 36 3.97 -6.21 -16.29
CA ARG A 36 3.40 -5.35 -17.34
C ARG A 36 3.74 -5.85 -18.74
N ALA A 37 4.93 -6.40 -18.97
CA ALA A 37 5.30 -6.97 -20.25
C ALA A 37 4.47 -8.22 -20.59
N LYS A 38 4.15 -9.05 -19.58
CA LYS A 38 3.28 -10.23 -19.74
C LYS A 38 1.82 -9.87 -19.99
N ASP A 39 1.32 -8.81 -19.37
CA ASP A 39 -0.04 -8.30 -19.57
C ASP A 39 -0.04 -6.76 -19.69
N ALA A 40 0.18 -6.28 -20.93
CA ALA A 40 0.28 -4.86 -21.21
C ALA A 40 -1.05 -4.11 -21.00
N ARG A 41 -2.19 -4.82 -21.02
CA ARG A 41 -3.51 -4.21 -20.77
C ARG A 41 -3.74 -3.99 -19.28
N GLY A 42 -3.37 -4.97 -18.46
CA GLY A 42 -3.66 -4.95 -17.03
C GLY A 42 -5.16 -4.89 -16.76
N VAL A 43 -5.54 -4.30 -15.63
CA VAL A 43 -6.94 -4.13 -15.23
C VAL A 43 -7.34 -2.66 -15.16
N SER A 44 -8.64 -2.40 -15.36
CA SER A 44 -9.24 -1.09 -15.14
C SER A 44 -10.06 -1.12 -13.85
N ARG A 45 -9.63 -0.34 -12.86
CA ARG A 45 -10.26 -0.17 -11.55
C ARG A 45 -10.43 1.32 -11.27
N THR A 46 -9.65 1.87 -10.34
CA THR A 46 -9.62 3.29 -10.00
C THR A 46 -8.48 4.03 -10.69
N ASN A 47 -7.57 3.29 -11.36
CA ASN A 47 -6.45 3.83 -12.12
C ASN A 47 -6.91 4.67 -13.32
N VAL A 48 -6.40 5.89 -13.40
CA VAL A 48 -6.60 6.84 -14.50
C VAL A 48 -5.26 7.04 -15.20
N ALA A 49 -5.20 6.72 -16.49
CA ALA A 49 -3.98 6.80 -17.32
C ALA A 49 -2.75 6.01 -16.80
N GLY A 50 -2.92 5.17 -15.77
CA GLY A 50 -1.91 4.27 -15.23
C GLY A 50 -2.21 2.81 -15.53
N TRP A 51 -1.22 1.95 -15.35
CA TRP A 51 -1.34 0.50 -15.48
C TRP A 51 -1.46 -0.14 -14.10
N GLN A 52 -2.36 -1.11 -13.95
CA GLN A 52 -2.53 -1.91 -12.75
C GLN A 52 -2.47 -3.39 -13.10
N SER A 53 -1.72 -4.19 -12.33
CA SER A 53 -1.72 -5.66 -12.48
C SER A 53 -3.04 -6.27 -12.00
N ASN A 54 -3.27 -7.54 -12.36
CA ASN A 54 -4.22 -8.38 -11.63
C ASN A 54 -3.80 -8.50 -10.14
N ASN A 55 -4.78 -8.81 -9.29
CA ASN A 55 -4.61 -8.95 -7.84
C ASN A 55 -4.06 -10.34 -7.49
N ILE A 56 -2.81 -10.59 -7.85
CA ILE A 56 -2.21 -11.94 -7.81
C ILE A 56 -0.86 -11.98 -7.08
N LEU A 57 -0.35 -10.88 -6.54
CA LEU A 57 1.03 -10.88 -6.03
C LEU A 57 1.21 -11.84 -4.86
N GLN A 58 0.18 -12.04 -4.04
CA GLN A 58 0.16 -13.01 -2.94
C GLN A 58 0.32 -14.46 -3.39
N GLU A 59 0.10 -14.77 -4.67
CA GLU A 59 0.20 -16.12 -5.25
C GLU A 59 1.54 -16.34 -5.98
N LEU A 60 2.32 -15.28 -6.19
CA LEU A 60 3.55 -15.30 -6.97
C LEU A 60 4.78 -15.46 -6.07
N PRO A 61 5.56 -16.55 -6.19
CA PRO A 61 6.73 -16.79 -5.33
C PRO A 61 7.78 -15.68 -5.41
N GLU A 62 7.94 -15.03 -6.56
CA GLU A 62 8.87 -13.91 -6.74
C GLU A 62 8.50 -12.67 -5.89
N PHE A 63 7.26 -12.57 -5.40
CA PHE A 63 6.82 -11.50 -4.49
C PHE A 63 6.74 -11.96 -3.01
N ALA A 64 7.13 -13.20 -2.70
CA ALA A 64 7.01 -13.76 -1.35
C ALA A 64 7.68 -12.89 -0.27
N GLN A 65 8.86 -12.32 -0.55
CA GLN A 65 9.57 -11.48 0.40
C GLN A 65 8.78 -10.21 0.78
N ILE A 66 8.21 -9.50 -0.21
CA ILE A 66 7.44 -8.29 0.08
C ILE A 66 6.09 -8.62 0.73
N ASN A 67 5.45 -9.71 0.30
CA ASN A 67 4.21 -10.21 0.90
C ASN A 67 4.39 -10.52 2.39
N GLN A 68 5.47 -11.22 2.75
CA GLN A 68 5.79 -11.52 4.14
C GLN A 68 5.97 -10.24 4.98
N ARG A 69 6.65 -9.23 4.42
CA ARG A 69 6.88 -7.96 5.13
C ARG A 69 5.60 -7.15 5.32
N ILE A 70 4.70 -7.18 4.35
CA ILE A 70 3.38 -6.54 4.47
C ILE A 70 2.60 -7.18 5.63
N LEU A 71 2.54 -8.51 5.67
CA LEU A 71 1.87 -9.24 6.74
C LEU A 71 2.49 -8.93 8.11
N GLN A 72 3.82 -8.99 8.24
CA GLN A 72 4.52 -8.62 9.48
C GLN A 72 4.25 -7.18 9.91
N ALA A 73 4.16 -6.23 8.98
CA ALA A 73 3.82 -4.85 9.31
C ALA A 73 2.37 -4.75 9.83
N CYS A 74 1.42 -5.43 9.19
CA CYS A 74 0.02 -5.48 9.63
C CYS A 74 -0.13 -6.13 11.01
N GLU A 75 0.58 -7.22 11.29
CA GLU A 75 0.60 -7.88 12.59
C GLU A 75 1.10 -6.92 13.69
N ARG A 76 2.23 -6.24 13.47
CA ARG A 76 2.78 -5.27 14.43
C ARG A 76 1.84 -4.08 14.66
N ILE A 77 1.16 -3.62 13.61
CA ILE A 77 0.14 -2.57 13.75
C ILE A 77 -1.02 -3.10 14.59
N ALA A 78 -1.54 -4.29 14.30
CA ALA A 78 -2.63 -4.90 15.04
C ALA A 78 -2.30 -5.08 16.53
N GLU A 79 -1.09 -5.55 16.84
CA GLU A 79 -0.57 -5.64 18.21
C GLU A 79 -0.55 -4.27 18.90
N SER A 80 -0.04 -3.23 18.22
CA SER A 80 -0.01 -1.87 18.74
C SER A 80 -1.41 -1.28 19.00
N GLN A 81 -2.41 -1.78 18.29
CA GLN A 81 -3.82 -1.39 18.42
C GLN A 81 -4.61 -2.34 19.31
N HIS A 82 -3.95 -3.29 20.00
CA HIS A 82 -4.57 -4.25 20.90
C HIS A 82 -5.65 -5.11 20.25
N PHE A 83 -5.45 -5.50 18.99
CA PHE A 83 -6.28 -6.53 18.37
C PHE A 83 -6.14 -7.85 19.16
N MET A 84 -7.10 -8.75 19.00
CA MET A 84 -7.03 -10.06 19.64
C MET A 84 -5.73 -10.79 19.22
N PRO A 85 -5.05 -11.48 20.16
CA PRO A 85 -3.86 -12.25 19.82
C PRO A 85 -4.23 -13.48 18.98
N GLY A 86 -3.27 -13.97 18.18
CA GLY A 86 -3.44 -15.19 17.38
C GLY A 86 -4.31 -15.03 16.13
N LEU A 87 -4.56 -13.79 15.70
CA LEU A 87 -5.22 -13.53 14.42
C LEU A 87 -4.31 -13.90 13.25
N THR A 88 -4.90 -14.46 12.20
CA THR A 88 -4.24 -14.67 10.91
C THR A 88 -4.61 -13.52 9.98
N PHE A 89 -3.60 -12.96 9.32
CA PHE A 89 -3.82 -11.94 8.28
C PHE A 89 -3.61 -12.59 6.91
N ASP A 90 -4.64 -12.47 6.08
CA ASP A 90 -4.54 -12.68 4.64
C ASP A 90 -4.51 -11.32 3.94
N HIS A 91 -3.79 -11.22 2.83
CA HIS A 91 -3.72 -9.99 2.05
C HIS A 91 -3.97 -10.21 0.56
N GLN A 92 -4.27 -9.10 -0.09
CA GLN A 92 -4.42 -8.97 -1.53
C GLN A 92 -3.46 -7.87 -1.98
N ALA A 93 -2.66 -8.14 -3.00
CA ALA A 93 -1.70 -7.17 -3.50
C ALA A 93 -1.60 -7.16 -5.03
N TRP A 94 -1.33 -5.97 -5.56
CA TRP A 94 -1.16 -5.67 -6.98
C TRP A 94 -0.12 -4.57 -7.17
N VAL A 95 0.43 -4.48 -8.39
CA VAL A 95 1.34 -3.42 -8.80
C VAL A 95 0.58 -2.32 -9.52
N ASN A 96 0.96 -1.06 -9.26
CA ASN A 96 0.58 0.08 -10.08
C ASN A 96 1.83 0.67 -10.74
N ILE A 97 1.73 1.04 -12.02
CA ILE A 97 2.74 1.81 -12.75
C ILE A 97 2.07 3.07 -13.28
N SER A 98 2.45 4.21 -12.71
CA SER A 98 1.80 5.52 -12.93
C SER A 98 2.75 6.47 -13.67
N PRO A 99 2.65 6.59 -15.01
CA PRO A 99 3.40 7.60 -15.77
C PRO A 99 2.92 9.03 -15.44
N PRO A 100 3.63 10.09 -15.90
CA PRO A 100 3.17 11.47 -15.75
C PRO A 100 1.72 11.66 -16.22
N GLY A 101 0.91 12.31 -15.38
CA GLY A 101 -0.53 12.50 -15.60
C GLY A 101 -1.42 11.36 -15.12
N ALA A 102 -0.86 10.22 -14.70
CA ALA A 102 -1.62 9.13 -14.11
C ALA A 102 -2.01 9.41 -12.65
N SER A 103 -3.13 8.84 -12.23
CA SER A 103 -3.63 8.94 -10.86
C SER A 103 -4.52 7.76 -10.51
N ASN A 104 -4.99 7.71 -9.26
CA ASN A 104 -6.11 6.86 -8.87
C ASN A 104 -7.26 7.76 -8.38
N GLN A 105 -8.48 7.40 -8.75
CA GLN A 105 -9.68 8.04 -8.20
C GLN A 105 -9.73 7.86 -6.68
N VAL A 106 -10.33 8.81 -5.96
CA VAL A 106 -10.51 8.68 -4.51
C VAL A 106 -11.45 7.51 -4.22
N HIS A 107 -11.01 6.60 -3.36
CA HIS A 107 -11.77 5.41 -2.99
C HIS A 107 -11.34 4.90 -1.61
N PHE A 108 -12.05 3.87 -1.13
CA PHE A 108 -11.68 3.06 0.03
C PHE A 108 -11.66 1.58 -0.38
N HIS A 109 -11.05 0.74 0.44
CA HIS A 109 -11.06 -0.71 0.27
C HIS A 109 -12.09 -1.32 1.23
N ALA A 110 -13.15 -1.92 0.68
CA ALA A 110 -14.18 -2.58 1.47
C ALA A 110 -13.66 -3.93 2.00
N ASN A 111 -14.16 -4.36 3.16
CA ASN A 111 -13.89 -5.68 3.76
C ASN A 111 -12.42 -5.95 4.11
N CYS A 112 -11.64 -4.92 4.44
CA CYS A 112 -10.27 -5.06 4.95
C CYS A 112 -10.07 -4.27 6.24
N TYR A 113 -9.23 -4.79 7.14
CA TYR A 113 -8.83 -4.08 8.37
C TYR A 113 -7.78 -3.01 8.11
N PHE A 114 -6.81 -3.31 7.23
CA PHE A 114 -5.74 -2.41 6.85
C PHE A 114 -5.65 -2.30 5.33
N SER A 115 -5.19 -1.15 4.88
CA SER A 115 -4.79 -0.89 3.49
C SER A 115 -3.52 -0.07 3.50
N GLY A 116 -2.67 -0.25 2.49
CA GLY A 116 -1.40 0.43 2.44
C GLY A 116 -0.80 0.43 1.05
N VAL A 117 0.28 1.20 0.90
CA VAL A 117 1.06 1.26 -0.34
C VAL A 117 2.53 1.12 0.01
N TYR A 118 3.29 0.41 -0.82
CA TYR A 118 4.74 0.38 -0.77
C TYR A 118 5.29 1.01 -2.05
N TYR A 119 6.17 2.00 -1.90
CA TYR A 119 6.73 2.74 -3.04
C TYR A 119 8.03 2.10 -3.52
N ILE A 120 7.99 1.53 -4.72
CA ILE A 120 9.15 0.89 -5.37
C ILE A 120 10.04 1.95 -6.06
N SER A 121 9.42 2.89 -6.78
CA SER A 121 10.11 3.93 -7.54
C SER A 121 9.28 5.20 -7.57
N LEU A 122 9.93 6.35 -7.34
CA LEU A 122 9.32 7.67 -7.27
C LEU A 122 10.29 8.69 -7.88
N ASP A 123 9.74 9.70 -8.56
CA ASP A 123 10.48 10.87 -9.03
C ASP A 123 10.01 12.11 -8.26
N ALA A 124 10.33 12.16 -6.96
CA ALA A 124 9.97 13.31 -6.13
C ALA A 124 10.88 14.52 -6.43
N PRO A 125 10.35 15.76 -6.52
CA PRO A 125 8.97 16.18 -6.22
C PRO A 125 8.04 16.20 -7.45
N LYS A 126 8.41 15.59 -8.58
CA LYS A 126 7.65 15.62 -9.85
C LYS A 126 6.54 14.56 -9.94
N CYS A 127 6.23 13.88 -8.83
CA CYS A 127 5.18 12.88 -8.74
C CYS A 127 4.05 13.34 -7.80
N GLY A 128 2.88 12.72 -7.93
CA GLY A 128 1.78 12.93 -6.98
C GLY A 128 2.10 12.41 -5.57
N SER A 129 1.25 12.78 -4.61
CA SER A 129 1.32 12.32 -3.23
C SER A 129 0.10 11.47 -2.87
N LEU A 130 0.27 10.60 -1.86
CA LEU A 130 -0.86 9.99 -1.17
C LEU A 130 -1.52 11.04 -0.26
N PHE A 131 -2.84 11.15 -0.34
CA PHE A 131 -3.63 11.97 0.56
C PHE A 131 -4.79 11.18 1.12
N PHE A 132 -5.23 11.57 2.32
CA PHE A 132 -6.36 10.99 3.01
C PHE A 132 -7.43 12.06 3.20
N ARG A 133 -8.71 11.67 3.06
CA ARG A 133 -9.84 12.53 3.43
C ARG A 133 -10.22 12.25 4.88
N ASP A 134 -10.64 13.30 5.58
CA ASP A 134 -11.12 13.17 6.95
C ASP A 134 -12.38 12.27 6.96
N PRO A 135 -12.40 11.14 7.70
CA PRO A 135 -13.55 10.25 7.70
C PRO A 135 -14.80 10.87 8.34
N ARG A 136 -14.68 12.00 9.03
CA ARG A 136 -15.79 12.70 9.71
C ARG A 136 -16.53 13.67 8.81
N THR A 137 -15.95 14.05 7.67
CA THR A 137 -16.69 14.87 6.70
C THR A 137 -17.71 13.96 6.03
N ALA A 138 -19.00 14.26 6.24
CA ALA A 138 -20.09 13.54 5.59
C ALA A 138 -19.87 13.53 4.06
N SER A 139 -20.09 12.36 3.45
CA SER A 139 -20.26 12.26 1.99
C SER A 139 -21.55 12.93 1.56
#